data_AF-A0A7Y2FA07-F1
#
_entry.id   AF-A0A7Y2FA07-F1
#
_cell.length_a   1.000
_cell.length_b   1.000
_cell.length_c   1.000
_cell.angle_alpha   90.00
_cell.angle_beta   90.00
_cell.angle_gamma   90.00
#
_symmetry.space_group_name_H-M   'P 1'
#
loop_
_entity.id
_entity.type
_entity.pdbx_description
1 polymer ?
#
loop_
_entity_poly.entity_id
_entity_poly.type
_entity_poly.pdbx_seq_one_letter_code
_entity_poly.pdbx_strand_id
1 'polypeptide(L)'
;STIGPSSSDAPSPNQAVGSESAQTPYAPSGQPGIVRATKPFPVLSALIGVSIGAAVMVMAQWFAPTFDHQNANMISIAAGILTLLYLVVLAHRSVASHGYRWRVPGVVVAAICSFLLLVRMDGFSGEMVPQLKWRFGSGVRPELKEIPTSGPTGVAVADDIDAKQAAADWPQFLGVNRTGVINERLFAVPNGIDDARVLWDQGIGEGWSSFAVVNDRAVTLEQRDDQECVTCYRLIDGELLWIVEHEARHENPMGGIGPRSTPTIAESRVYTNGATGLLQCIDVQSGDVIWSVDLLELADWNQLESEAAAPWGRATSPLLIESLGLCVVGFGSPVQASSVGADGMTDTLKSLIALDARTGEVKWKAGRDQFSYASPILMKLAGRDQIVSVNEKTVSGHEPETGEQLWSFSWPGATNAGATCSMAIPAGDDSLIVGKGYGGGSRMMKIVQRDGKMIAEEVWSSSRILKTKFNHALVQGDVAYGISNGSLQAARISTAQPLWTQPRRSRFGQGQVILVDDVLVAQSEDGDVVFVSADETEYRELGRLPALQSKTWNIPTIAGRHLLVRNDRRAICYLLEAK
;
A
#
# COMPACT_ATOMS: atom_id res chain seq x y z
N SER A 1 47.28 -51.61 -24.14
CA SER A 1 46.50 -52.55 -24.95
C SER A 1 46.03 -51.81 -26.20
N THR A 2 46.40 -52.17 -27.45
CA THR A 2 46.13 -53.42 -28.19
C THR A 2 44.63 -53.66 -28.42
N ILE A 3 44.09 -53.89 -29.62
CA ILE A 3 44.54 -53.98 -31.05
C ILE A 3 43.28 -53.52 -31.86
N GLY A 4 43.31 -52.80 -33.00
CA GLY A 4 43.76 -53.20 -34.35
C GLY A 4 42.78 -54.19 -35.04
N PRO A 5 42.81 -54.42 -36.37
CA PRO A 5 43.56 -53.78 -37.47
C PRO A 5 42.62 -52.81 -38.28
N SER A 6 42.48 -52.66 -39.62
CA SER A 6 43.08 -53.24 -40.85
C SER A 6 42.75 -52.41 -42.12
N SER A 7 43.73 -52.20 -43.02
CA SER A 7 43.76 -52.30 -44.52
C SER A 7 42.54 -51.96 -45.41
N SER A 8 42.67 -51.51 -46.68
CA SER A 8 43.85 -51.37 -47.58
C SER A 8 43.64 -50.36 -48.73
N ASP A 9 44.67 -49.58 -49.02
CA ASP A 9 45.33 -49.29 -50.31
C ASP A 9 44.57 -49.29 -51.68
N ALA A 10 44.74 -48.16 -52.40
CA ALA A 10 45.28 -48.02 -53.79
C ALA A 10 44.63 -48.77 -55.00
N PRO A 11 44.69 -48.25 -56.26
CA PRO A 11 45.79 -47.46 -56.85
C PRO A 11 45.37 -46.25 -57.73
N SER A 12 46.25 -45.83 -58.65
CA SER A 12 46.32 -44.47 -59.23
C SER A 12 45.90 -44.34 -60.73
N PRO A 13 46.47 -43.52 -61.64
CA PRO A 13 45.65 -42.60 -62.45
C PRO A 13 45.77 -42.79 -63.98
N ASN A 14 45.05 -41.97 -64.79
CA ASN A 14 45.57 -41.51 -66.09
C ASN A 14 44.79 -40.33 -66.74
N GLN A 15 45.57 -39.47 -67.43
CA GLN A 15 45.45 -38.92 -68.80
C GLN A 15 44.08 -38.79 -69.54
N ALA A 16 43.89 -37.97 -70.59
CA ALA A 16 44.45 -36.72 -71.14
C ALA A 16 43.84 -36.48 -72.57
N VAL A 17 44.17 -35.35 -73.24
CA VAL A 17 44.02 -35.08 -74.71
C VAL A 17 42.61 -34.67 -75.24
N GLY A 18 42.59 -33.76 -76.23
CA GLY A 18 41.43 -33.38 -77.06
C GLY A 18 40.87 -31.98 -76.75
N SER A 19 41.19 -30.83 -77.38
CA SER A 19 41.56 -30.40 -78.75
C SER A 19 40.40 -30.04 -79.69
N GLU A 20 40.19 -28.71 -79.88
CA GLU A 20 39.55 -28.05 -81.06
C GLU A 20 38.08 -28.39 -81.41
N SER A 21 37.33 -27.60 -82.20
CA SER A 21 37.26 -26.12 -82.33
C SER A 21 35.94 -25.74 -83.03
N ALA A 22 35.28 -24.64 -82.60
CA ALA A 22 34.19 -23.99 -83.35
C ALA A 22 33.85 -22.60 -82.74
N GLN A 23 33.42 -21.65 -83.58
CA GLN A 23 32.89 -20.34 -83.18
C GLN A 23 31.37 -20.23 -83.46
N THR A 24 30.78 -19.11 -83.02
CA THR A 24 29.41 -18.60 -83.26
C THR A 24 28.29 -19.12 -82.32
N PRO A 25 27.21 -18.35 -82.12
CA PRO A 25 27.28 -16.93 -81.73
C PRO A 25 26.38 -16.58 -80.52
N TYR A 26 26.55 -15.34 -80.06
CA TYR A 26 25.77 -14.59 -79.07
C TYR A 26 24.36 -15.13 -78.70
N ALA A 27 24.20 -15.55 -77.44
CA ALA A 27 22.90 -15.67 -76.77
C ALA A 27 23.03 -15.11 -75.34
N PRO A 28 22.41 -13.97 -75.00
CA PRO A 28 22.44 -13.44 -73.64
C PRO A 28 21.51 -14.26 -72.76
N SER A 29 22.05 -15.30 -72.12
CA SER A 29 21.39 -16.09 -71.08
C SER A 29 21.26 -15.30 -69.78
N GLY A 30 20.54 -14.18 -69.85
CA GLY A 30 20.12 -13.42 -68.68
C GLY A 30 19.23 -14.30 -67.81
N GLN A 31 19.82 -14.90 -66.77
CA GLN A 31 19.02 -15.51 -65.72
C GLN A 31 18.05 -14.45 -65.20
N PRO A 32 16.74 -14.75 -65.11
CA PRO A 32 15.81 -13.83 -64.48
C PRO A 32 16.25 -13.68 -63.02
N GLY A 33 16.83 -12.52 -62.71
CA GLY A 33 17.35 -12.24 -61.38
C GLY A 33 16.24 -12.50 -60.37
N ILE A 34 16.48 -13.39 -59.40
CA ILE A 34 15.43 -13.86 -58.48
C ILE A 34 15.03 -12.68 -57.60
N VAL A 35 13.98 -11.97 -58.05
CA VAL A 35 13.34 -10.89 -57.29
C VAL A 35 12.77 -11.54 -56.04
N ARG A 36 13.51 -11.42 -54.93
CA ARG A 36 13.09 -11.91 -53.62
C ARG A 36 11.74 -11.29 -53.33
N ALA A 37 10.68 -12.09 -53.37
CA ALA A 37 9.31 -11.62 -53.20
C ALA A 37 9.18 -10.93 -51.83
N THR A 38 9.17 -9.60 -51.86
CA THR A 38 9.03 -8.74 -50.69
C THR A 38 7.67 -9.01 -50.07
N LYS A 39 7.65 -9.47 -48.82
CA LYS A 39 6.38 -9.77 -48.15
C LYS A 39 5.78 -8.46 -47.64
N PRO A 40 4.61 -8.03 -48.15
CA PRO A 40 3.95 -6.83 -47.67
C PRO A 40 3.63 -6.98 -46.18
N PHE A 41 3.43 -5.86 -45.50
CA PHE A 41 3.05 -5.90 -44.09
C PHE A 41 1.72 -6.67 -43.94
N PRO A 42 1.64 -7.69 -43.07
CA PRO A 42 0.48 -8.57 -43.01
C PRO A 42 -0.67 -7.92 -42.21
N VAL A 43 -1.35 -6.96 -42.85
CA VAL A 43 -2.41 -6.11 -42.25
C VAL A 43 -3.48 -6.96 -41.55
N LEU A 44 -3.97 -8.03 -42.19
CA LEU A 44 -4.98 -8.90 -41.58
C LEU A 44 -4.49 -9.58 -40.30
N SER A 45 -3.23 -10.04 -40.27
CA SER A 45 -2.63 -10.64 -39.07
C SER A 45 -2.45 -9.60 -37.95
N ALA A 46 -2.03 -8.38 -38.30
CA ALA A 46 -1.93 -7.27 -37.35
C ALA A 46 -3.30 -6.89 -36.76
N LEU A 47 -4.35 -6.80 -37.58
CA LEU A 47 -5.72 -6.54 -37.14
C LEU A 47 -6.24 -7.66 -36.22
N ILE A 48 -5.98 -8.93 -36.54
CA ILE A 48 -6.35 -10.07 -35.67
C ILE A 48 -5.63 -9.98 -34.32
N GLY A 49 -4.32 -9.73 -34.32
CA GLY A 49 -3.53 -9.58 -33.08
C GLY A 49 -4.02 -8.43 -32.20
N VAL A 50 -4.29 -7.26 -32.79
CA VAL A 50 -4.85 -6.10 -32.08
C VAL A 50 -6.24 -6.39 -31.54
N SER A 51 -7.13 -7.01 -32.33
CA SER A 51 -8.48 -7.38 -31.88
C SER A 51 -8.46 -8.39 -30.73
N ILE A 52 -7.54 -9.36 -30.74
CA ILE A 52 -7.37 -10.31 -29.63
C ILE A 52 -6.85 -9.58 -28.38
N GLY A 53 -5.82 -8.74 -28.51
CA GLY A 53 -5.30 -7.95 -27.39
C GLY A 53 -6.36 -7.05 -26.76
N ALA A 54 -7.09 -6.29 -27.59
CA ALA A 54 -8.19 -5.44 -27.15
C ALA A 54 -9.32 -6.25 -26.49
N ALA A 55 -9.70 -7.41 -27.04
CA ALA A 55 -10.70 -8.28 -26.43
C ALA A 55 -10.28 -8.79 -25.05
N VAL A 56 -9.01 -9.17 -24.86
CA VAL A 56 -8.48 -9.57 -23.54
C VAL A 56 -8.49 -8.40 -22.57
N MET A 57 -8.07 -7.20 -22.98
CA MET A 57 -8.10 -6.00 -22.13
C MET A 57 -9.53 -5.62 -21.72
N VAL A 58 -10.48 -5.61 -22.67
CA VAL A 58 -11.90 -5.33 -22.39
C VAL A 58 -12.50 -6.37 -21.44
N MET A 59 -12.20 -7.66 -21.66
CA MET A 59 -12.71 -8.75 -20.82
C MET A 59 -12.14 -8.68 -19.39
N ALA A 60 -10.85 -8.39 -19.24
CA ALA A 60 -10.21 -8.21 -17.94
C ALA A 60 -10.85 -7.04 -17.16
N GLN A 61 -11.05 -5.89 -17.80
CA GLN A 61 -11.67 -4.72 -17.17
C GLN A 61 -13.17 -4.91 -16.89
N TRP A 62 -13.88 -5.69 -17.72
CA TRP A 62 -15.28 -6.04 -17.50
C TRP A 62 -15.49 -6.85 -16.20
N PHE A 63 -14.61 -7.80 -15.93
CA PHE A 63 -14.68 -8.65 -14.73
C PHE A 63 -13.96 -8.06 -13.50
N ALA A 64 -13.20 -6.97 -13.65
CA ALA A 64 -12.40 -6.34 -12.58
C ALA A 64 -13.10 -6.13 -11.22
N PRO A 65 -14.39 -5.75 -11.15
CA PRO A 65 -15.10 -5.61 -9.87
C PRO A 65 -15.22 -6.92 -9.07
N THR A 66 -15.07 -8.06 -9.74
CA THR A 66 -15.21 -9.42 -9.17
C THR A 66 -13.88 -10.00 -8.69
N PHE A 67 -12.77 -9.77 -9.40
CA PHE A 67 -11.45 -10.40 -9.11
C PHE A 67 -10.30 -9.41 -8.83
N ASP A 68 -10.64 -8.14 -8.52
CA ASP A 68 -9.76 -7.00 -8.23
C ASP A 68 -9.25 -6.22 -9.47
N HIS A 69 -9.27 -4.88 -9.36
CA HIS A 69 -8.81 -3.97 -10.40
C HIS A 69 -7.29 -4.06 -10.63
N GLN A 70 -6.49 -4.38 -9.59
CA GLN A 70 -5.07 -4.66 -9.76
C GLN A 70 -4.84 -5.80 -10.76
N ASN A 71 -5.56 -6.91 -10.59
CA ASN A 71 -5.39 -8.09 -11.42
C ASN A 71 -5.84 -7.82 -12.86
N ALA A 72 -6.95 -7.09 -13.04
CA ALA A 72 -7.41 -6.62 -14.35
C ALA A 72 -6.40 -5.69 -15.04
N ASN A 73 -5.78 -4.76 -14.30
CA ASN A 73 -4.75 -3.86 -14.82
C ASN A 73 -3.48 -4.62 -15.22
N MET A 74 -3.00 -5.55 -14.40
CA MET A 74 -1.85 -6.40 -14.72
C MET A 74 -2.09 -7.24 -16.00
N ILE A 75 -3.27 -7.86 -16.13
CA ILE A 75 -3.65 -8.58 -17.36
C ILE A 75 -3.73 -7.63 -18.56
N SER A 76 -4.27 -6.42 -18.39
CA SER A 76 -4.39 -5.42 -19.45
C SER A 76 -3.03 -4.94 -19.96
N ILE A 77 -2.09 -4.69 -19.04
CA ILE A 77 -0.70 -4.32 -19.35
C ILE A 77 0.01 -5.46 -20.08
N ALA A 78 -0.11 -6.70 -19.59
CA ALA A 78 0.49 -7.87 -20.22
C ALA A 78 -0.05 -8.10 -21.65
N ALA A 79 -1.36 -7.99 -21.84
CA ALA A 79 -2.00 -8.11 -23.17
C ALA A 79 -1.54 -7.00 -24.12
N GLY A 80 -1.40 -5.76 -23.64
CA GLY A 80 -0.85 -4.64 -24.41
C GLY A 80 0.61 -4.87 -24.83
N ILE A 81 1.46 -5.31 -23.90
CA ILE A 81 2.88 -5.64 -24.19
C ILE A 81 3.00 -6.77 -25.21
N LEU A 82 2.25 -7.87 -25.04
CA LEU A 82 2.26 -8.99 -25.98
C LEU A 82 1.77 -8.58 -27.38
N THR A 83 0.75 -7.73 -27.45
CA THR A 83 0.26 -7.17 -28.72
C THR A 83 1.30 -6.27 -29.38
N LEU A 84 1.97 -5.41 -28.62
CA LEU A 84 3.05 -4.57 -29.12
C LEU A 84 4.24 -5.40 -29.64
N LEU A 85 4.69 -6.40 -28.88
CA LEU A 85 5.75 -7.32 -29.29
C LEU A 85 5.38 -8.08 -30.57
N TYR A 86 4.13 -8.55 -30.68
CA TYR A 86 3.61 -9.18 -31.89
C TYR A 86 3.67 -8.23 -33.10
N LEU A 87 3.21 -6.98 -32.96
CA LEU A 87 3.29 -5.97 -34.01
C LEU A 87 4.75 -5.63 -34.40
N VAL A 88 5.66 -5.53 -33.42
CA VAL A 88 7.10 -5.34 -33.67
C VAL A 88 7.69 -6.52 -34.46
N VAL A 89 7.30 -7.75 -34.16
CA VAL A 89 7.72 -8.95 -34.93
C VAL A 89 7.16 -8.93 -36.35
N LEU A 90 5.89 -8.55 -36.56
CA LEU A 90 5.32 -8.41 -37.91
C LEU A 90 6.03 -7.30 -38.71
N ALA A 91 6.28 -6.14 -38.09
CA ALA A 91 7.01 -5.03 -38.68
C ALA A 91 8.44 -5.42 -39.04
N HIS A 92 9.17 -6.06 -38.12
CA HIS A 92 10.52 -6.57 -38.38
C HIS A 92 10.54 -7.55 -39.56
N ARG A 93 9.63 -8.54 -39.60
CA ARG A 93 9.57 -9.52 -40.70
C ARG A 93 9.30 -8.86 -42.05
N SER A 94 8.41 -7.87 -42.11
CA SER A 94 8.14 -7.13 -43.35
C SER A 94 9.34 -6.26 -43.77
N VAL A 95 9.86 -5.42 -42.87
CA VAL A 95 10.98 -4.50 -43.15
C VAL A 95 12.29 -5.23 -43.45
N ALA A 96 12.55 -6.36 -42.78
CA ALA A 96 13.70 -7.22 -43.08
C ALA A 96 13.59 -7.93 -44.44
N SER A 97 12.37 -8.21 -44.93
CA SER A 97 12.19 -8.77 -46.29
C SER A 97 12.55 -7.77 -47.40
N HIS A 98 12.55 -6.46 -47.08
CA HIS A 98 13.05 -5.38 -47.94
C HIS A 98 14.54 -5.07 -47.68
N GLY A 99 15.28 -5.98 -47.02
CA GLY A 99 16.72 -5.87 -46.74
C GLY A 99 17.09 -5.12 -45.46
N TYR A 100 16.19 -4.32 -44.89
CA TYR A 100 16.49 -3.41 -43.78
C TYR A 100 16.46 -4.06 -42.38
N ARG A 101 17.18 -5.18 -42.21
CA ARG A 101 17.10 -6.05 -41.01
C ARG A 101 17.28 -5.32 -39.68
N TRP A 102 18.15 -4.30 -39.63
CA TRP A 102 18.45 -3.53 -38.42
C TRP A 102 17.54 -2.31 -38.16
N ARG A 103 16.68 -1.89 -39.11
CA ARG A 103 15.85 -0.68 -38.91
C ARG A 103 14.87 -0.82 -37.75
N VAL A 104 14.10 -1.91 -37.69
CA VAL A 104 13.10 -2.09 -36.61
C VAL A 104 13.78 -2.27 -35.24
N PRO A 105 14.81 -3.12 -35.07
CA PRO A 105 15.57 -3.18 -33.82
C PRO A 105 16.16 -1.83 -33.40
N GLY A 106 16.78 -1.10 -34.33
CA GLY A 106 17.36 0.22 -34.05
C GLY A 106 16.32 1.27 -33.61
N VAL A 107 15.15 1.30 -34.26
CA VAL A 107 14.03 2.18 -33.85
C VAL A 107 13.47 1.79 -32.49
N VAL A 108 13.32 0.49 -32.19
CA VAL A 108 12.84 0.02 -30.88
C VAL A 108 13.85 0.37 -29.78
N VAL A 109 15.15 0.15 -29.99
CA VAL A 109 16.19 0.55 -29.03
C VAL A 109 16.21 2.06 -28.84
N ALA A 110 16.16 2.85 -29.93
CA ALA A 110 16.12 4.31 -29.84
C ALA A 110 14.87 4.82 -29.10
N ALA A 111 13.70 4.20 -29.30
CA ALA A 111 12.48 4.54 -28.58
C ALA A 111 12.58 4.20 -27.08
N ILE A 112 13.11 3.02 -26.73
CA ILE A 112 13.33 2.62 -25.33
C ILE A 112 14.33 3.56 -24.64
N CYS A 113 15.47 3.86 -25.28
CA CYS A 113 16.44 4.83 -24.75
C CYS A 113 15.82 6.22 -24.60
N SER A 114 15.06 6.70 -25.59
CA SER A 114 14.38 8.00 -25.52
C SER A 114 13.36 8.05 -24.38
N PHE A 115 12.59 6.98 -24.17
CA PHE A 115 11.65 6.86 -23.05
C PHE A 115 12.39 6.90 -21.71
N LEU A 116 13.43 6.09 -21.52
CA LEU A 116 14.20 6.04 -20.27
C LEU A 116 14.95 7.35 -19.97
N LEU A 117 15.36 8.09 -21.00
CA LEU A 117 15.97 9.42 -20.86
C LEU A 117 14.94 10.49 -20.47
N LEU A 118 13.79 10.55 -21.15
CA LEU A 118 12.80 11.62 -20.98
C LEU A 118 11.81 11.38 -19.82
N VAL A 119 11.55 10.13 -19.46
CA VAL A 119 10.54 9.71 -18.47
C VAL A 119 11.23 8.97 -17.32
N ARG A 120 10.73 9.19 -16.10
CA ARG A 120 11.03 8.38 -14.92
C ARG A 120 9.75 7.71 -14.40
N MET A 121 9.91 6.55 -13.77
CA MET A 121 8.86 5.95 -12.95
C MET A 121 8.88 6.64 -11.58
N ASP A 122 7.72 7.04 -11.07
CA ASP A 122 7.52 7.66 -9.74
C ASP A 122 6.77 6.68 -8.80
N GLY A 123 6.81 5.38 -9.12
CA GLY A 123 6.15 4.29 -8.38
C GLY A 123 4.95 3.67 -9.12
N PHE A 124 4.06 3.03 -8.35
CA PHE A 124 2.79 2.45 -8.80
C PHE A 124 1.63 2.91 -7.90
N SER A 125 0.41 2.96 -8.43
CA SER A 125 -0.81 3.02 -7.60
C SER A 125 -1.12 1.67 -6.94
N GLY A 126 -2.00 1.66 -5.95
CA GLY A 126 -2.55 0.47 -5.30
C GLY A 126 -3.43 -0.41 -6.20
N GLU A 127 -3.64 0.00 -7.46
CA GLU A 127 -4.22 -0.80 -8.53
C GLU A 127 -3.18 -1.20 -9.61
N MET A 128 -1.88 -1.12 -9.28
CA MET A 128 -0.75 -1.48 -10.15
C MET A 128 -0.70 -0.74 -11.49
N VAL A 129 -1.18 0.50 -11.52
CA VAL A 129 -0.94 1.42 -12.65
C VAL A 129 0.44 2.08 -12.45
N PRO A 130 1.39 1.94 -13.42
CA PRO A 130 2.68 2.60 -13.32
C PRO A 130 2.54 4.12 -13.37
N GLN A 131 3.11 4.82 -12.38
CA GLN A 131 3.11 6.28 -12.33
C GLN A 131 4.35 6.81 -13.06
N LEU A 132 4.13 7.64 -14.08
CA LEU A 132 5.18 8.14 -14.98
C LEU A 132 5.25 9.66 -14.90
N LYS A 133 6.45 10.22 -14.68
CA LYS A 133 6.71 11.66 -14.66
C LYS A 133 7.85 12.01 -15.61
N TRP A 134 7.80 13.20 -16.21
CA TRP A 134 8.90 13.71 -17.04
C TRP A 134 10.15 13.92 -16.19
N ARG A 135 11.30 13.36 -16.61
CA ARG A 135 12.57 13.44 -15.87
C ARG A 135 13.06 14.88 -15.68
N PHE A 136 12.72 15.76 -16.62
CA PHE A 136 13.10 17.18 -16.65
C PHE A 136 11.92 18.13 -16.34
N GLY A 137 10.81 17.62 -15.80
CA GLY A 137 9.70 18.44 -15.31
C GLY A 137 10.00 19.08 -13.95
N SER A 138 9.31 20.16 -13.61
CA SER A 138 9.48 20.94 -12.38
C SER A 138 8.98 20.26 -11.09
N GLY A 139 9.11 18.93 -11.00
CA GLY A 139 8.80 18.12 -9.82
C GLY A 139 9.88 18.22 -8.74
N VAL A 140 10.19 19.45 -8.33
CA VAL A 140 11.07 19.75 -7.19
C VAL A 140 10.41 19.17 -5.94
N ARG A 141 11.12 18.33 -5.17
CA ARG A 141 10.65 17.93 -3.82
C ARG A 141 10.64 19.20 -2.95
N PRO A 142 9.57 19.49 -2.19
CA PRO A 142 9.58 20.63 -1.28
C PRO A 142 10.72 20.48 -0.27
N GLU A 143 11.30 21.60 0.13
CA GLU A 143 12.37 21.63 1.14
C GLU A 143 11.85 21.10 2.48
N LEU A 144 12.64 20.23 3.13
CA LEU A 144 12.28 19.65 4.42
C LEU A 144 12.51 20.68 5.53
N LYS A 145 11.69 20.64 6.59
CA LYS A 145 11.98 21.41 7.80
C LYS A 145 13.18 20.81 8.54
N GLU A 146 14.15 21.66 8.85
CA GLU A 146 15.20 21.42 9.84
C GLU A 146 14.79 22.02 11.20
N ILE A 147 15.47 21.60 12.28
CA ILE A 147 15.31 22.23 13.61
C ILE A 147 15.94 23.64 13.56
N PRO A 148 15.30 24.69 14.12
CA PRO A 148 15.87 26.04 14.16
C PRO A 148 17.25 26.09 14.84
N THR A 149 18.31 26.30 14.05
CA THR A 149 19.70 26.39 14.53
C THR A 149 19.99 27.63 15.38
N SER A 150 19.17 28.68 15.25
CA SER A 150 19.00 29.70 16.27
C SER A 150 17.80 29.33 17.15
N GLY A 151 18.02 29.19 18.47
CA GLY A 151 16.97 28.90 19.45
C GLY A 151 15.75 29.83 19.35
N PRO A 152 14.57 29.37 19.81
CA PRO A 152 13.25 29.66 19.26
C PRO A 152 13.13 31.10 18.74
N THR A 153 13.12 31.22 17.41
CA THR A 153 13.23 32.50 16.72
C THR A 153 12.14 33.44 17.20
N GLY A 154 12.53 34.55 17.83
CA GLY A 154 11.66 35.56 18.43
C GLY A 154 10.79 36.37 17.44
N VAL A 155 10.50 35.80 16.26
CA VAL A 155 9.22 36.03 15.61
C VAL A 155 8.15 35.69 16.64
N ALA A 156 7.41 36.69 17.10
CA ALA A 156 6.19 36.44 17.83
C ALA A 156 5.21 35.74 16.88
N VAL A 157 5.21 34.41 16.89
CA VAL A 157 4.05 33.63 16.44
C VAL A 157 2.88 34.23 17.20
N ALA A 158 1.98 34.89 16.48
CA ALA A 158 0.76 35.37 17.07
C ALA A 158 0.05 34.13 17.61
N ASP A 159 -0.03 34.02 18.93
CA ASP A 159 -0.56 32.84 19.59
C ASP A 159 -2.03 32.74 19.19
N ASP A 160 -2.31 31.92 18.18
CA ASP A 160 -3.62 31.85 17.55
C ASP A 160 -4.52 31.04 18.48
N ILE A 161 -5.09 31.75 19.45
CA ILE A 161 -5.91 31.20 20.52
C ILE A 161 -7.12 30.47 19.93
N ASP A 162 -7.67 30.92 18.79
CA ASP A 162 -8.74 30.20 18.10
C ASP A 162 -8.25 28.86 17.56
N ALA A 163 -7.11 28.83 16.85
CA ALA A 163 -6.50 27.59 16.41
C ALA A 163 -6.19 26.66 17.60
N LYS A 164 -5.54 27.15 18.66
CA LYS A 164 -5.23 26.34 19.86
C LYS A 164 -6.48 25.80 20.55
N GLN A 165 -7.56 26.58 20.66
CA GLN A 165 -8.84 26.16 21.23
C GLN A 165 -9.65 25.26 20.31
N ALA A 166 -9.34 25.25 19.01
CA ALA A 166 -9.94 24.36 18.02
C ALA A 166 -9.28 22.97 17.94
N ALA A 167 -8.22 22.72 18.72
CA ALA A 167 -7.59 21.41 18.81
C ALA A 167 -8.41 20.45 19.68
N ALA A 168 -8.45 19.18 19.27
CA ALA A 168 -8.87 18.05 20.10
C ALA A 168 -7.98 16.86 19.77
N ASP A 169 -7.75 15.98 20.74
CA ASP A 169 -6.73 14.93 20.60
C ASP A 169 -7.13 13.86 19.57
N TRP A 170 -6.18 13.52 18.70
CA TRP A 170 -6.19 12.37 17.81
C TRP A 170 -4.95 11.51 18.15
N PRO A 171 -4.93 10.83 19.31
CA PRO A 171 -3.69 10.35 19.91
C PRO A 171 -3.07 9.15 19.18
N GLN A 172 -3.80 8.46 18.30
CA GLN A 172 -3.35 7.21 17.70
C GLN A 172 -3.91 6.97 16.29
N PHE A 173 -3.44 5.90 15.65
CA PHE A 173 -4.02 5.37 14.41
C PHE A 173 -5.54 5.23 14.51
N LEU A 174 -6.28 5.75 13.51
CA LEU A 174 -7.75 5.81 13.52
C LEU A 174 -8.39 6.56 14.71
N GLY A 175 -7.66 7.50 15.33
CA GLY A 175 -8.19 8.43 16.33
C GLY A 175 -8.40 7.79 17.71
N VAL A 176 -9.02 8.55 18.64
CA VAL A 176 -9.16 8.17 20.08
C VAL A 176 -9.62 6.72 20.27
N ASN A 177 -10.69 6.32 19.57
CA ASN A 177 -11.31 4.99 19.68
C ASN A 177 -10.68 3.93 18.75
N ARG A 178 -9.68 4.31 17.92
CA ARG A 178 -8.99 3.40 16.98
C ARG A 178 -9.90 2.78 15.90
N THR A 179 -11.07 3.38 15.67
CA THR A 179 -12.11 2.94 14.71
C THR A 179 -12.28 3.85 13.50
N GLY A 180 -11.71 5.06 13.50
CA GLY A 180 -11.88 6.06 12.45
C GLY A 180 -13.20 6.80 12.53
N VAL A 181 -13.96 6.62 13.61
CA VAL A 181 -15.26 7.26 13.86
C VAL A 181 -15.15 8.25 15.01
N ILE A 182 -15.44 9.52 14.73
CA ILE A 182 -15.64 10.59 15.71
C ILE A 182 -17.16 10.83 15.82
N ASN A 183 -17.68 10.89 17.04
CA ASN A 183 -19.13 11.05 17.29
C ASN A 183 -19.62 12.51 17.21
N GLU A 184 -18.72 13.48 17.18
CA GLU A 184 -19.03 14.92 17.20
C GLU A 184 -18.16 15.66 16.17
N ARG A 185 -18.79 16.48 15.33
CA ARG A 185 -18.11 17.31 14.33
C ARG A 185 -18.03 18.75 14.83
N LEU A 186 -16.82 19.23 15.12
CA LEU A 186 -16.58 20.61 15.57
C LEU A 186 -16.46 21.63 14.43
N PHE A 187 -16.45 21.18 13.17
CA PHE A 187 -16.21 22.03 11.99
C PHE A 187 -17.41 22.12 11.03
N ALA A 188 -17.59 23.26 10.35
CA ALA A 188 -18.43 23.37 9.17
C ALA A 188 -17.77 22.68 7.96
N VAL A 189 -18.57 22.13 7.05
CA VAL A 189 -18.05 21.46 5.85
C VAL A 189 -17.66 22.53 4.81
N PRO A 190 -16.40 22.61 4.37
CA PRO A 190 -15.98 23.59 3.39
C PRO A 190 -16.55 23.22 2.00
N ASN A 191 -17.18 24.17 1.32
CA ASN A 191 -17.72 24.01 -0.03
C ASN A 191 -16.58 23.96 -1.07
N GLY A 192 -15.45 24.62 -0.77
CA GLY A 192 -14.24 24.66 -1.59
C GLY A 192 -13.00 25.08 -0.80
N ILE A 193 -11.90 25.35 -1.50
CA ILE A 193 -10.60 25.69 -0.89
C ILE A 193 -10.62 27.03 -0.13
N ASP A 194 -11.47 27.97 -0.55
CA ASP A 194 -11.57 29.30 0.06
C ASP A 194 -12.21 29.26 1.47
N ASP A 195 -12.96 28.19 1.79
CA ASP A 195 -13.59 27.94 3.09
C ASP A 195 -12.65 27.19 4.08
N ALA A 196 -11.39 26.93 3.69
CA ALA A 196 -10.44 26.13 4.47
C ALA A 196 -9.11 26.88 4.65
N ARG A 197 -8.92 27.50 5.83
CA ARG A 197 -7.70 28.25 6.13
C ARG A 197 -6.50 27.32 6.24
N VAL A 198 -5.57 27.39 5.28
CA VAL A 198 -4.24 26.76 5.42
C VAL A 198 -3.50 27.45 6.58
N LEU A 199 -3.09 26.66 7.58
CA LEU A 199 -2.17 27.12 8.64
C LEU A 199 -0.73 26.99 8.17
N TRP A 200 -0.37 25.84 7.61
CA TRP A 200 0.95 25.56 7.06
C TRP A 200 0.87 24.48 5.97
N ASP A 201 1.85 24.54 5.07
CA ASP A 201 1.98 23.70 3.88
C ASP A 201 3.49 23.58 3.57
N GLN A 202 4.05 22.38 3.69
CA GLN A 202 5.51 22.18 3.71
C GLN A 202 5.98 20.80 3.24
N GLY A 203 7.29 20.68 3.02
CA GLY A 203 7.96 19.41 2.79
C GLY A 203 7.96 18.52 4.03
N ILE A 204 7.82 17.22 3.81
CA ILE A 204 7.86 16.18 4.84
C ILE A 204 8.63 14.97 4.28
N GLY A 205 9.27 14.19 5.15
CA GLY A 205 10.07 13.04 4.73
C GLY A 205 9.22 11.92 4.11
N GLU A 206 9.87 10.95 3.47
CA GLU A 206 9.18 9.90 2.73
C GLU A 206 8.47 8.92 3.67
N GLY A 207 7.21 8.60 3.41
CA GLY A 207 6.46 7.67 4.26
C GLY A 207 4.94 7.82 4.20
N TRP A 208 4.28 6.88 4.86
CA TRP A 208 2.84 6.61 4.77
C TRP A 208 2.15 6.70 6.14
N SER A 209 2.91 7.02 7.20
CA SER A 209 2.38 7.37 8.53
C SER A 209 1.31 8.46 8.42
N SER A 210 0.31 8.37 9.28
CA SER A 210 -0.63 9.47 9.57
C SER A 210 -0.01 10.38 10.63
N PHE A 211 -0.73 11.41 11.09
CA PHE A 211 -0.34 12.16 12.30
C PHE A 211 -1.09 11.62 13.52
N ALA A 212 -0.36 11.45 14.63
CA ALA A 212 -0.94 11.46 15.97
C ALA A 212 -0.85 12.90 16.51
N VAL A 213 -1.93 13.43 17.08
CA VAL A 213 -1.99 14.80 17.59
C VAL A 213 -2.48 14.79 19.03
N VAL A 214 -1.73 15.42 19.93
CA VAL A 214 -2.15 15.68 21.31
C VAL A 214 -1.72 17.10 21.70
N ASN A 215 -2.64 17.90 22.23
CA ASN A 215 -2.45 19.34 22.42
C ASN A 215 -1.89 20.03 21.15
N ASP A 216 -0.71 20.63 21.21
CA ASP A 216 -0.02 21.31 20.09
C ASP A 216 1.08 20.46 19.43
N ARG A 217 1.20 19.17 19.77
CA ARG A 217 2.20 18.23 19.23
C ARG A 217 1.58 17.37 18.13
N ALA A 218 2.02 17.53 16.89
CA ALA A 218 1.65 16.68 15.75
C ALA A 218 2.83 15.77 15.37
N VAL A 219 2.74 14.49 15.73
CA VAL A 219 3.83 13.51 15.62
C VAL A 219 3.56 12.52 14.48
N THR A 220 4.59 12.16 13.71
CA THR A 220 4.49 11.23 12.57
C THR A 220 5.82 10.50 12.34
N LEU A 221 5.81 9.38 11.61
CA LEU A 221 7.03 8.75 11.11
C LEU A 221 7.32 9.16 9.67
N GLU A 222 8.59 9.29 9.31
CA GLU A 222 9.06 9.61 7.97
C GLU A 222 10.46 9.02 7.71
N GLN A 223 11.01 9.19 6.51
CA GLN A 223 12.37 8.81 6.18
C GLN A 223 13.10 9.98 5.49
N ARG A 224 14.32 10.26 5.92
CA ARG A 224 15.21 11.31 5.38
C ARG A 224 16.47 10.63 4.88
N ASP A 225 16.59 10.52 3.55
CA ASP A 225 17.65 9.76 2.87
C ASP A 225 17.80 8.34 3.48
N ASP A 226 18.89 8.05 4.19
CA ASP A 226 19.16 6.74 4.80
C ASP A 226 18.85 6.68 6.32
N GLN A 227 18.12 7.67 6.85
CA GLN A 227 17.61 7.70 8.23
C GLN A 227 16.08 7.47 8.27
N GLU A 228 15.61 6.55 9.11
CA GLU A 228 14.19 6.47 9.46
C GLU A 228 13.93 7.32 10.72
N CYS A 229 12.88 8.13 10.68
CA CYS A 229 12.72 9.29 11.54
C CYS A 229 11.35 9.30 12.23
N VAL A 230 11.33 9.72 13.50
CA VAL A 230 10.11 10.20 14.17
C VAL A 230 10.22 11.72 14.28
N THR A 231 9.24 12.46 13.74
CA THR A 231 9.21 13.92 13.77
C THR A 231 8.01 14.44 14.56
N CYS A 232 8.22 15.49 15.34
CA CYS A 232 7.16 16.27 15.97
C CYS A 232 7.13 17.70 15.42
N TYR A 233 6.00 18.06 14.83
CA TYR A 233 5.71 19.41 14.36
C TYR A 233 4.77 20.13 15.33
N ARG A 234 4.90 21.44 15.46
CA ARG A 234 3.93 22.27 16.17
C ARG A 234 2.66 22.41 15.33
N LEU A 235 1.52 22.03 15.90
CA LEU A 235 0.23 21.90 15.21
C LEU A 235 -0.19 23.18 14.45
N ILE A 236 0.06 24.36 15.01
CA ILE A 236 -0.48 25.62 14.50
C ILE A 236 0.32 26.27 13.35
N ASP A 237 1.57 25.89 13.13
CA ASP A 237 2.48 26.57 12.18
C ASP A 237 3.53 25.67 11.48
N GLY A 238 3.59 24.38 11.84
CA GLY A 238 4.46 23.41 11.18
C GLY A 238 5.94 23.51 11.55
N GLU A 239 6.31 24.25 12.61
CA GLU A 239 7.69 24.27 13.11
C GLU A 239 8.11 22.85 13.56
N LEU A 240 9.27 22.36 13.09
CA LEU A 240 9.83 21.09 13.56
C LEU A 240 10.43 21.31 14.96
N LEU A 241 9.78 20.73 15.97
CA LEU A 241 10.15 20.88 17.38
C LEU A 241 11.29 19.93 17.77
N TRP A 242 11.18 18.67 17.35
CA TRP A 242 12.21 17.65 17.53
C TRP A 242 12.14 16.58 16.43
N ILE A 243 13.27 15.92 16.20
CA ILE A 243 13.41 14.73 15.36
C ILE A 243 14.23 13.67 16.09
N VAL A 244 13.80 12.42 16.01
CA VAL A 244 14.57 11.23 16.40
C VAL A 244 14.93 10.48 15.13
N GLU A 245 16.21 10.28 14.88
CA GLU A 245 16.74 9.65 13.66
C GLU A 245 17.44 8.33 14.02
N HIS A 246 17.33 7.32 13.16
CA HIS A 246 18.16 6.11 13.23
C HIS A 246 18.56 5.62 11.84
N GLU A 247 19.77 5.05 11.72
CA GLU A 247 20.32 4.57 10.45
C GLU A 247 19.57 3.31 9.99
N ALA A 248 18.57 3.55 9.15
CA ALA A 248 17.58 2.58 8.71
C ALA A 248 16.91 3.11 7.45
N ARG A 249 16.80 2.27 6.43
CA ARG A 249 16.10 2.58 5.18
C ARG A 249 15.22 1.42 4.77
N HIS A 250 13.94 1.69 4.58
CA HIS A 250 13.01 0.74 3.98
C HIS A 250 12.45 1.28 2.67
N GLU A 251 12.58 0.50 1.60
CA GLU A 251 12.10 0.87 0.26
C GLU A 251 11.45 -0.31 -0.44
N ASN A 252 10.24 -0.10 -0.98
CA ASN A 252 9.59 -1.06 -1.86
C ASN A 252 9.27 -0.43 -3.24
N PRO A 253 9.66 -1.04 -4.38
CA PRO A 253 9.41 -0.48 -5.72
C PRO A 253 7.94 -0.20 -6.08
N MET A 254 6.99 -0.85 -5.40
CA MET A 254 5.55 -0.62 -5.53
C MET A 254 5.02 0.21 -4.34
N GLY A 255 5.46 -0.14 -3.13
CA GLY A 255 5.03 0.45 -1.86
C GLY A 255 5.55 1.87 -1.60
N GLY A 256 6.60 2.31 -2.29
CA GLY A 256 7.32 3.54 -1.98
C GLY A 256 8.29 3.38 -0.80
N ILE A 257 8.97 4.48 -0.47
CA ILE A 257 9.99 4.58 0.59
C ILE A 257 9.30 4.84 1.95
N GLY A 258 9.99 4.50 3.03
CA GLY A 258 9.71 4.97 4.38
C GLY A 258 8.64 4.21 5.18
N PRO A 259 8.42 4.63 6.44
CA PRO A 259 7.56 3.95 7.40
C PRO A 259 6.05 4.04 7.10
N ARG A 260 5.29 3.10 7.68
CA ARG A 260 3.84 2.92 7.44
C ARG A 260 2.95 2.90 8.69
N SER A 261 3.51 2.63 9.87
CA SER A 261 2.76 2.75 11.13
C SER A 261 2.43 4.22 11.41
N THR A 262 1.48 4.47 12.31
CA THR A 262 1.23 5.80 12.90
C THR A 262 1.61 5.73 14.38
N PRO A 263 2.13 6.81 15.00
CA PRO A 263 2.43 6.81 16.42
C PRO A 263 1.19 6.59 17.28
N THR A 264 1.41 6.25 18.54
CA THR A 264 0.42 6.43 19.61
C THR A 264 1.02 7.34 20.68
N ILE A 265 0.32 8.42 21.03
CA ILE A 265 0.68 9.35 22.10
C ILE A 265 -0.20 9.02 23.33
N ALA A 266 0.42 8.79 24.49
CA ALA A 266 -0.27 8.55 25.75
C ALA A 266 0.53 9.14 26.93
N GLU A 267 -0.16 9.62 27.97
CA GLU A 267 0.42 10.40 29.10
C GLU A 267 1.26 11.60 28.61
N SER A 268 2.57 11.42 28.44
CA SER A 268 3.52 12.42 27.88
C SER A 268 4.54 11.74 26.96
N ARG A 269 4.14 10.64 26.32
CA ARG A 269 5.04 9.73 25.58
C ARG A 269 4.51 9.40 24.21
N VAL A 270 5.41 9.27 23.26
CA VAL A 270 5.15 8.76 21.91
C VAL A 270 5.66 7.34 21.82
N TYR A 271 4.83 6.43 21.32
CA TYR A 271 5.19 5.06 20.97
C TYR A 271 5.18 4.90 19.46
N THR A 272 6.28 4.43 18.88
CA THR A 272 6.50 4.29 17.43
C THR A 272 7.01 2.89 17.08
N ASN A 273 6.63 2.37 15.92
CA ASN A 273 7.08 1.07 15.40
C ASN A 273 7.58 1.26 13.96
N GLY A 274 8.90 1.31 13.77
CA GLY A 274 9.51 1.60 12.49
C GLY A 274 9.29 0.52 11.43
N ALA A 275 9.46 0.83 10.15
CA ALA A 275 9.28 -0.16 9.07
C ALA A 275 10.33 -1.27 9.11
N THR A 276 11.55 -0.95 9.56
CA THR A 276 12.61 -1.91 9.88
C THR A 276 12.35 -2.71 11.17
N GLY A 277 11.48 -2.23 12.06
CA GLY A 277 11.10 -2.91 13.30
C GLY A 277 11.73 -2.40 14.58
N LEU A 278 12.30 -1.20 14.57
CA LEU A 278 12.66 -0.51 15.80
C LEU A 278 11.38 0.00 16.50
N LEU A 279 11.07 -0.56 17.68
CA LEU A 279 9.98 -0.12 18.54
C LEU A 279 10.53 0.83 19.60
N GLN A 280 9.98 2.04 19.72
CA GLN A 280 10.51 3.07 20.62
C GLN A 280 9.44 3.67 21.54
N CYS A 281 9.89 4.19 22.68
CA CYS A 281 9.16 5.12 23.53
C CYS A 281 9.98 6.39 23.70
N ILE A 282 9.38 7.54 23.41
CA ILE A 282 10.02 8.85 23.28
C ILE A 282 9.24 9.86 24.14
N ASP A 283 9.93 10.79 24.83
CA ASP A 283 9.27 11.91 25.50
C ASP A 283 8.65 12.89 24.49
N VAL A 284 7.37 13.21 24.65
CA VAL A 284 6.63 14.02 23.67
C VAL A 284 7.08 15.49 23.62
N GLN A 285 7.77 15.99 24.65
CA GLN A 285 8.20 17.38 24.75
C GLN A 285 9.62 17.59 24.23
N SER A 286 10.57 16.74 24.61
CA SER A 286 11.98 16.88 24.21
C SER A 286 12.37 16.06 22.97
N GLY A 287 11.69 14.96 22.69
CA GLY A 287 12.16 13.96 21.73
C GLY A 287 13.20 12.99 22.31
N ASP A 288 13.46 13.01 23.63
CA ASP A 288 14.39 12.06 24.25
C ASP A 288 13.86 10.61 24.17
N VAL A 289 14.68 9.69 23.66
CA VAL A 289 14.35 8.26 23.64
C VAL A 289 14.44 7.68 25.05
N ILE A 290 13.30 7.27 25.61
CA ILE A 290 13.16 6.68 26.94
C ILE A 290 13.57 5.20 26.90
N TRP A 291 13.12 4.46 25.89
CA TRP A 291 13.57 3.10 25.59
C TRP A 291 13.42 2.80 24.10
N SER A 292 14.20 1.85 23.60
CA SER A 292 14.18 1.38 22.21
C SER A 292 14.43 -0.14 22.19
N VAL A 293 13.71 -0.86 21.34
CA VAL A 293 13.73 -2.33 21.25
C VAL A 293 13.71 -2.75 19.78
N ASP A 294 14.66 -3.57 19.37
CA ASP A 294 14.68 -4.17 18.03
C ASP A 294 13.77 -5.42 17.99
N LEU A 295 12.71 -5.38 17.18
CA LEU A 295 11.77 -6.49 17.04
C LEU A 295 12.29 -7.64 16.14
N LEU A 296 13.35 -7.41 15.35
CA LEU A 296 14.01 -8.43 14.54
C LEU A 296 15.04 -9.20 15.39
N GLU A 297 15.85 -8.51 16.19
CA GLU A 297 16.74 -9.14 17.18
C GLU A 297 15.92 -10.02 18.13
N LEU A 298 14.83 -9.48 18.70
CA LEU A 298 13.93 -10.26 19.54
C LEU A 298 13.25 -11.45 18.83
N ALA A 299 13.23 -11.48 17.50
CA ALA A 299 12.63 -12.54 16.69
C ALA A 299 13.65 -13.52 16.09
N ASP A 300 14.96 -13.35 16.33
CA ASP A 300 16.03 -14.06 15.61
C ASP A 300 15.98 -13.85 14.08
N TRP A 301 15.50 -12.68 13.63
CA TRP A 301 15.44 -12.26 12.22
C TRP A 301 16.59 -11.34 11.83
N ASN A 302 17.01 -11.37 10.56
CA ASN A 302 17.74 -10.26 9.94
C ASN A 302 16.84 -9.43 9.00
N GLN A 303 17.27 -8.21 8.65
CA GLN A 303 16.49 -7.28 7.82
C GLN A 303 16.02 -7.89 6.49
N LEU A 304 16.88 -8.65 5.79
CA LEU A 304 16.53 -9.25 4.49
C LEU A 304 15.46 -10.34 4.62
N GLU A 305 15.45 -11.09 5.73
CA GLU A 305 14.40 -12.08 6.02
C GLU A 305 13.08 -11.41 6.43
N SER A 306 13.15 -10.36 7.24
CA SER A 306 12.01 -9.51 7.60
C SER A 306 11.36 -8.89 6.35
N GLU A 307 12.16 -8.36 5.43
CA GLU A 307 11.67 -7.82 4.15
C GLU A 307 11.18 -8.90 3.19
N ALA A 308 11.75 -10.11 3.18
CA ALA A 308 11.22 -11.21 2.39
C ALA A 308 9.85 -11.71 2.93
N ALA A 309 9.62 -11.63 4.24
CA ALA A 309 8.35 -11.97 4.87
C ALA A 309 7.29 -10.85 4.74
N ALA A 310 7.71 -9.61 4.97
CA ALA A 310 6.85 -8.42 4.99
C ALA A 310 7.42 -7.28 4.11
N PRO A 311 7.39 -7.41 2.76
CA PRO A 311 8.13 -6.53 1.85
C PRO A 311 7.64 -5.07 1.77
N TRP A 312 6.56 -4.69 2.46
CA TRP A 312 6.15 -3.29 2.64
C TRP A 312 6.60 -2.71 4.00
N GLY A 313 7.44 -3.43 4.75
CA GLY A 313 7.89 -3.05 6.08
C GLY A 313 6.81 -3.22 7.15
N ARG A 314 7.21 -3.11 8.42
CA ARG A 314 6.29 -3.18 9.56
C ARG A 314 5.37 -1.96 9.57
N ALA A 315 4.06 -2.21 9.51
CA ALA A 315 3.03 -1.17 9.46
C ALA A 315 2.10 -1.14 10.68
N THR A 316 2.26 -2.09 11.62
CA THR A 316 1.36 -2.19 12.78
C THR A 316 1.64 -1.05 13.77
N SER A 317 0.64 -0.20 13.98
CA SER A 317 0.71 0.94 14.89
C SER A 317 0.61 0.44 16.35
N PRO A 318 1.43 0.93 17.30
CA PRO A 318 1.36 0.51 18.70
C PRO A 318 -0.05 0.63 19.29
N LEU A 319 -0.52 -0.42 19.95
CA LEU A 319 -1.72 -0.41 20.80
C LEU A 319 -1.28 -0.26 22.26
N LEU A 320 -1.76 0.78 22.92
CA LEU A 320 -1.50 0.99 24.35
C LEU A 320 -2.70 0.52 25.17
N ILE A 321 -2.43 -0.18 26.26
CA ILE A 321 -3.43 -0.69 27.21
C ILE A 321 -3.04 -0.15 28.59
N GLU A 322 -3.46 1.10 28.85
CA GLU A 322 -3.01 1.89 30.00
C GLU A 322 -3.31 1.22 31.34
N SER A 323 -4.45 0.54 31.46
CA SER A 323 -4.86 -0.21 32.65
C SER A 323 -3.91 -1.35 33.04
N LEU A 324 -3.11 -1.85 32.10
CA LEU A 324 -2.11 -2.89 32.30
C LEU A 324 -0.67 -2.39 32.07
N GLY A 325 -0.49 -1.13 31.67
CA GLY A 325 0.81 -0.57 31.30
C GLY A 325 1.47 -1.26 30.10
N LEU A 326 0.71 -1.80 29.16
CA LEU A 326 1.24 -2.57 28.01
C LEU A 326 1.27 -1.77 26.72
N CYS A 327 2.35 -1.94 25.94
CA CYS A 327 2.48 -1.55 24.54
C CYS A 327 2.52 -2.81 23.67
N VAL A 328 1.59 -2.94 22.72
CA VAL A 328 1.36 -4.16 21.91
C VAL A 328 1.51 -3.87 20.42
N VAL A 329 2.26 -4.70 19.69
CA VAL A 329 2.46 -4.60 18.23
C VAL A 329 2.45 -5.98 17.56
N GLY A 330 2.28 -5.99 16.23
CA GLY A 330 2.47 -7.18 15.40
C GLY A 330 3.95 -7.58 15.39
N PHE A 331 4.23 -8.81 15.81
CA PHE A 331 5.59 -9.27 16.08
C PHE A 331 6.18 -10.08 14.92
N GLY A 332 5.66 -11.29 14.71
CA GLY A 332 6.19 -12.23 13.72
C GLY A 332 7.49 -12.90 14.15
N SER A 333 7.78 -14.04 13.52
CA SER A 333 9.04 -14.77 13.70
C SER A 333 9.38 -15.62 12.46
N PRO A 334 10.68 -15.94 12.24
CA PRO A 334 11.09 -16.98 11.30
C PRO A 334 10.69 -18.35 11.85
N VAL A 335 10.13 -19.19 10.98
CA VAL A 335 9.85 -20.61 11.28
C VAL A 335 10.20 -21.49 10.09
N GLN A 336 10.65 -22.71 10.36
CA GLN A 336 10.87 -23.69 9.30
C GLN A 336 9.52 -24.12 8.71
N ALA A 337 9.39 -24.16 7.38
CA ALA A 337 8.14 -24.55 6.71
C ALA A 337 7.67 -25.98 7.07
N SER A 338 8.60 -26.86 7.49
CA SER A 338 8.34 -28.21 8.03
C SER A 338 7.70 -28.21 9.42
N SER A 339 7.79 -27.11 10.17
CA SER A 339 7.18 -26.92 11.50
C SER A 339 5.82 -26.21 11.44
N VAL A 340 5.37 -25.82 10.24
CA VAL A 340 4.08 -25.17 10.00
C VAL A 340 3.03 -26.23 9.66
N GLY A 341 1.86 -26.15 10.29
CA GLY A 341 0.73 -27.04 10.07
C GLY A 341 0.09 -26.87 8.69
N ALA A 342 -0.78 -27.82 8.31
CA ALA A 342 -1.52 -27.77 7.05
C ALA A 342 -2.53 -26.61 6.97
N ASP A 343 -2.83 -25.97 8.10
CA ASP A 343 -3.60 -24.73 8.27
C ASP A 343 -2.75 -23.45 8.11
N GLY A 344 -1.41 -23.59 8.01
CA GLY A 344 -0.47 -22.48 7.96
C GLY A 344 -0.04 -21.94 9.32
N MET A 345 -0.34 -22.65 10.43
CA MET A 345 -0.13 -22.22 11.82
C MET A 345 0.94 -23.05 12.53
N THR A 346 1.54 -22.52 13.60
CA THR A 346 2.34 -23.34 14.54
C THR A 346 2.52 -22.65 15.90
N ASP A 347 2.72 -23.42 16.96
CA ASP A 347 2.91 -22.90 18.33
C ASP A 347 4.25 -22.16 18.52
N THR A 348 5.17 -22.21 17.55
CA THR A 348 6.41 -21.40 17.52
C THR A 348 6.25 -20.05 16.79
N LEU A 349 5.23 -19.87 15.94
CA LEU A 349 4.89 -18.57 15.35
C LEU A 349 4.29 -17.65 16.42
N LYS A 350 4.57 -16.35 16.34
CA LYS A 350 4.09 -15.38 17.33
C LYS A 350 3.56 -14.12 16.61
N SER A 351 2.24 -14.05 16.44
CA SER A 351 1.55 -12.93 15.80
C SER A 351 1.77 -11.58 16.51
N LEU A 352 1.85 -11.59 17.84
CA LEU A 352 1.88 -10.40 18.70
C LEU A 352 3.01 -10.45 19.74
N ILE A 353 3.45 -9.27 20.17
CA ILE A 353 4.29 -9.05 21.35
C ILE A 353 3.69 -7.94 22.21
N ALA A 354 3.74 -8.10 23.52
CA ALA A 354 3.45 -7.05 24.49
C ALA A 354 4.69 -6.74 25.33
N LEU A 355 4.98 -5.46 25.46
CA LEU A 355 6.09 -4.92 26.23
C LEU A 355 5.54 -3.99 27.32
N ASP A 356 6.31 -3.81 28.38
CA ASP A 356 6.10 -2.76 29.37
C ASP A 356 6.17 -1.40 28.69
N ALA A 357 5.09 -0.61 28.72
CA ALA A 357 5.07 0.72 28.15
C ALA A 357 6.06 1.68 28.84
N ARG A 358 6.52 1.36 30.05
CA ARG A 358 7.45 2.19 30.84
C ARG A 358 8.91 1.77 30.71
N THR A 359 9.22 0.50 30.48
CA THR A 359 10.60 -0.01 30.44
C THR A 359 11.03 -0.68 29.13
N GLY A 360 10.10 -1.02 28.24
CA GLY A 360 10.40 -1.81 27.03
C GLY A 360 10.66 -3.30 27.32
N GLU A 361 10.49 -3.77 28.57
CA GLU A 361 10.62 -5.18 28.90
C GLU A 361 9.50 -6.01 28.26
N VAL A 362 9.87 -7.08 27.54
CA VAL A 362 8.88 -8.03 27.00
C VAL A 362 8.11 -8.70 28.13
N LYS A 363 6.79 -8.51 28.18
CA LYS A 363 5.90 -9.22 29.11
C LYS A 363 5.41 -10.54 28.54
N TRP A 364 5.02 -10.57 27.25
CA TRP A 364 4.66 -11.80 26.55
C TRP A 364 4.85 -11.71 25.03
N LYS A 365 5.00 -12.88 24.38
CA LYS A 365 4.93 -13.09 22.91
C LYS A 365 3.85 -14.14 22.67
N ALA A 366 2.90 -13.89 21.77
CA ALA A 366 1.69 -14.72 21.63
C ALA A 366 1.18 -14.85 20.19
N GLY A 367 0.16 -15.69 19.99
CA GLY A 367 -0.34 -16.10 18.68
C GLY A 367 0.30 -17.37 18.15
N ARG A 368 -0.11 -17.76 16.93
CA ARG A 368 0.26 -18.99 16.19
C ARG A 368 0.37 -18.79 14.67
N ASP A 369 0.19 -17.56 14.19
CA ASP A 369 0.18 -17.17 12.77
C ASP A 369 1.29 -16.14 12.51
N GLN A 370 1.57 -15.83 11.26
CA GLN A 370 2.43 -14.70 10.90
C GLN A 370 1.67 -13.38 11.05
N PHE A 371 2.36 -12.29 11.39
CA PHE A 371 1.73 -10.97 11.47
C PHE A 371 1.28 -10.44 10.09
N SER A 372 0.43 -9.41 10.08
CA SER A 372 0.03 -8.68 8.87
C SER A 372 0.24 -7.17 9.05
N TYR A 373 -0.16 -6.36 8.06
CA TYR A 373 -0.05 -4.89 8.13
C TYR A 373 -1.17 -4.25 8.97
N ALA A 374 -2.19 -5.03 9.35
CA ALA A 374 -3.28 -4.56 10.22
C ALA A 374 -2.79 -4.37 11.66
N SER A 375 -3.02 -3.19 12.24
CA SER A 375 -2.71 -2.94 13.65
C SER A 375 -3.69 -3.68 14.58
N PRO A 376 -3.27 -4.11 15.79
CA PRO A 376 -4.18 -4.69 16.78
C PRO A 376 -5.09 -3.62 17.40
N ILE A 377 -6.23 -4.04 17.96
CA ILE A 377 -7.21 -3.19 18.65
C ILE A 377 -7.77 -3.90 19.90
N LEU A 378 -8.03 -3.15 20.98
CA LEU A 378 -8.71 -3.66 22.17
C LEU A 378 -10.23 -3.62 21.97
N MET A 379 -10.92 -4.74 22.16
CA MET A 379 -12.39 -4.83 22.08
C MET A 379 -12.96 -5.59 23.27
N LYS A 380 -14.15 -5.19 23.75
CA LYS A 380 -14.92 -5.99 24.69
C LYS A 380 -15.83 -6.96 23.95
N LEU A 381 -15.56 -8.25 24.07
CA LEU A 381 -16.23 -9.33 23.33
C LEU A 381 -16.54 -10.50 24.26
N ALA A 382 -17.75 -11.04 24.17
CA ALA A 382 -18.30 -12.08 25.04
C ALA A 382 -18.08 -11.78 26.55
N GLY A 383 -18.23 -10.51 26.93
CA GLY A 383 -18.09 -9.99 28.29
C GLY A 383 -16.67 -9.71 28.80
N ARG A 384 -15.61 -10.11 28.07
CA ARG A 384 -14.19 -9.87 28.43
C ARG A 384 -13.54 -8.88 27.47
N ASP A 385 -12.55 -8.15 27.95
CA ASP A 385 -11.73 -7.28 27.12
C ASP A 385 -10.63 -8.12 26.44
N GLN A 386 -10.37 -7.88 25.15
CA GLN A 386 -9.55 -8.74 24.30
C GLN A 386 -8.76 -7.93 23.28
N ILE A 387 -7.50 -8.29 23.06
CA ILE A 387 -6.73 -7.77 21.92
C ILE A 387 -7.13 -8.56 20.69
N VAL A 388 -7.82 -7.92 19.75
CA VAL A 388 -8.15 -8.50 18.44
C VAL A 388 -7.05 -8.15 17.45
N SER A 389 -6.46 -9.18 16.85
CA SER A 389 -5.44 -9.08 15.81
C SER A 389 -5.96 -9.65 14.50
N VAL A 390 -5.61 -9.01 13.39
CA VAL A 390 -5.79 -9.55 12.05
C VAL A 390 -4.41 -9.94 11.52
N ASN A 391 -4.20 -11.24 11.36
CA ASN A 391 -2.92 -11.86 11.04
C ASN A 391 -2.83 -12.17 9.54
N GLU A 392 -1.80 -12.88 9.09
CA GLU A 392 -1.65 -13.26 7.68
C GLU A 392 -2.83 -14.12 7.18
N LYS A 393 -3.22 -15.13 7.96
CA LYS A 393 -4.23 -16.14 7.57
C LYS A 393 -5.39 -16.28 8.57
N THR A 394 -5.39 -15.52 9.66
CA THR A 394 -6.41 -15.57 10.73
C THR A 394 -6.86 -14.21 11.23
N VAL A 395 -8.01 -14.17 11.88
CA VAL A 395 -8.34 -13.17 12.92
C VAL A 395 -8.30 -13.89 14.26
N SER A 396 -7.69 -13.31 15.29
CA SER A 396 -7.61 -13.92 16.63
C SER A 396 -7.87 -12.91 17.75
N GLY A 397 -8.49 -13.39 18.83
CA GLY A 397 -8.67 -12.65 20.07
C GLY A 397 -7.76 -13.17 21.16
N HIS A 398 -7.13 -12.26 21.91
CA HIS A 398 -6.15 -12.57 22.95
C HIS A 398 -6.51 -11.93 24.28
N GLU A 399 -6.27 -12.64 25.39
CA GLU A 399 -6.33 -12.08 26.74
C GLU A 399 -5.24 -11.01 26.93
N PRO A 400 -5.57 -9.76 27.30
CA PRO A 400 -4.59 -8.69 27.40
C PRO A 400 -3.44 -8.94 28.38
N GLU A 401 -3.68 -9.55 29.55
CA GLU A 401 -2.65 -9.76 30.57
C GLU A 401 -1.59 -10.80 30.16
N THR A 402 -1.99 -11.86 29.45
CA THR A 402 -1.15 -13.05 29.20
C THR A 402 -0.83 -13.31 27.72
N GLY A 403 -1.56 -12.66 26.81
CA GLY A 403 -1.56 -12.96 25.39
C GLY A 403 -2.26 -14.27 25.01
N GLU A 404 -2.88 -14.99 25.95
CA GLU A 404 -3.53 -16.28 25.68
C GLU A 404 -4.57 -16.14 24.55
N GLN A 405 -4.45 -16.97 23.51
CA GLN A 405 -5.33 -16.91 22.35
C GLN A 405 -6.70 -17.55 22.67
N LEU A 406 -7.69 -16.71 22.96
CA LEU A 406 -9.04 -17.09 23.38
C LEU A 406 -9.85 -17.74 22.26
N TRP A 407 -9.66 -17.27 21.02
CA TRP A 407 -10.29 -17.81 19.80
C TRP A 407 -9.46 -17.46 18.56
N SER A 408 -9.74 -18.15 17.46
CA SER A 408 -9.20 -17.84 16.13
C SER A 408 -10.22 -18.17 15.04
N PHE A 409 -10.20 -17.42 13.95
CA PHE A 409 -11.07 -17.53 12.79
C PHE A 409 -10.23 -17.52 11.51
N SER A 410 -10.55 -18.38 10.53
CA SER A 410 -9.78 -18.47 9.28
C SER A 410 -10.06 -17.30 8.34
N TRP A 411 -9.01 -16.55 8.02
CA TRP A 411 -9.05 -15.36 7.17
C TRP A 411 -7.87 -15.39 6.17
N PRO A 412 -7.91 -16.27 5.14
CA PRO A 412 -6.73 -16.62 4.37
C PRO A 412 -6.03 -15.43 3.68
N GLY A 413 -4.70 -15.51 3.62
CA GLY A 413 -3.85 -14.51 3.02
C GLY A 413 -2.41 -14.96 2.82
N ALA A 414 -1.61 -14.05 2.31
CA ALA A 414 -0.17 -14.16 2.21
C ALA A 414 0.39 -12.73 2.29
N THR A 415 1.21 -12.43 3.29
CA THR A 415 1.71 -11.09 3.62
C THR A 415 2.59 -10.50 2.49
N ASN A 416 3.05 -11.35 1.56
CA ASN A 416 3.84 -10.98 0.38
C ASN A 416 3.05 -10.81 -0.95
N ALA A 417 1.78 -11.23 -1.06
CA ALA A 417 1.06 -11.28 -2.35
C ALA A 417 -0.46 -11.08 -2.28
N GLY A 418 -1.10 -11.45 -1.16
CA GLY A 418 -2.52 -11.28 -0.88
C GLY A 418 -2.68 -10.66 0.50
N ALA A 419 -2.05 -9.49 0.67
CA ALA A 419 -1.82 -8.83 1.94
C ALA A 419 -3.12 -8.56 2.71
N THR A 420 -3.05 -8.69 4.03
CA THR A 420 -4.10 -8.24 4.94
C THR A 420 -3.64 -6.94 5.59
N CYS A 421 -4.41 -5.87 5.39
CA CYS A 421 -4.09 -4.53 5.94
C CYS A 421 -5.25 -3.96 6.77
N SER A 422 -6.50 -4.40 6.55
CA SER A 422 -7.63 -3.92 7.35
C SER A 422 -7.56 -4.49 8.77
N MET A 423 -7.61 -3.60 9.77
CA MET A 423 -7.96 -3.97 11.14
C MET A 423 -9.36 -4.60 11.21
N ALA A 424 -9.60 -5.31 12.31
CA ALA A 424 -10.94 -5.63 12.77
C ALA A 424 -11.62 -4.36 13.33
N ILE A 425 -12.90 -4.18 13.04
CA ILE A 425 -13.70 -3.04 13.48
C ILE A 425 -14.92 -3.55 14.26
N PRO A 426 -15.24 -3.01 15.45
CA PRO A 426 -16.44 -3.40 16.20
C PRO A 426 -17.72 -3.18 15.38
N ALA A 427 -18.66 -4.12 15.47
CA ALA A 427 -19.85 -4.18 14.63
C ALA A 427 -21.11 -4.53 15.44
N GLY A 428 -21.29 -3.84 16.57
CA GLY A 428 -22.30 -4.16 17.58
C GLY A 428 -21.85 -5.21 18.59
N ASP A 429 -22.76 -5.63 19.47
CA ASP A 429 -22.43 -6.44 20.65
C ASP A 429 -21.78 -7.79 20.29
N ASP A 430 -20.63 -8.05 20.91
CA ASP A 430 -19.76 -9.21 20.72
C ASP A 430 -19.35 -9.48 19.26
N SER A 431 -19.48 -8.50 18.36
CA SER A 431 -19.40 -8.70 16.92
C SER A 431 -18.38 -7.76 16.27
N LEU A 432 -17.71 -8.23 15.22
CA LEU A 432 -16.66 -7.48 14.52
C LEU A 432 -16.63 -7.79 13.01
N ILE A 433 -16.21 -6.79 12.22
CA ILE A 433 -16.07 -6.88 10.76
C ILE A 433 -14.60 -6.80 10.37
N VAL A 434 -14.22 -7.59 9.36
CA VAL A 434 -12.96 -7.47 8.61
C VAL A 434 -13.24 -7.36 7.11
N GLY A 435 -12.45 -6.55 6.42
CA GLY A 435 -12.49 -6.38 4.97
C GLY A 435 -11.13 -6.68 4.33
N LYS A 436 -11.13 -7.07 3.05
CA LYS A 436 -9.93 -7.41 2.30
C LYS A 436 -10.13 -7.20 0.79
N GLY A 437 -9.25 -6.40 0.19
CA GLY A 437 -9.09 -6.31 -1.26
C GLY A 437 -8.53 -7.60 -1.87
N TYR A 438 -7.96 -7.54 -3.08
CA TYR A 438 -7.37 -8.70 -3.77
C TYR A 438 -8.37 -9.87 -4.01
N GLY A 439 -9.68 -9.60 -3.92
CA GLY A 439 -10.76 -10.60 -3.99
C GLY A 439 -11.13 -11.26 -2.65
N GLY A 440 -10.50 -10.88 -1.52
CA GLY A 440 -10.76 -11.50 -0.20
C GLY A 440 -12.18 -11.26 0.35
N GLY A 441 -12.82 -10.15 -0.01
CA GLY A 441 -14.19 -9.84 0.38
C GLY A 441 -14.27 -9.10 1.70
N SER A 442 -15.34 -9.36 2.46
CA SER A 442 -15.51 -8.96 3.86
C SER A 442 -16.27 -10.05 4.62
N ARG A 443 -16.12 -10.07 5.94
CA ARG A 443 -16.84 -10.96 6.85
C ARG A 443 -17.25 -10.21 8.11
N MET A 444 -18.39 -10.59 8.67
CA MET A 444 -18.78 -10.29 10.04
C MET A 444 -18.71 -11.57 10.86
N MET A 445 -18.05 -11.50 12.01
CA MET A 445 -18.00 -12.58 12.99
C MET A 445 -18.67 -12.14 14.29
N LYS A 446 -19.28 -13.08 15.00
CA LYS A 446 -19.70 -12.89 16.39
C LYS A 446 -18.92 -13.85 17.30
N ILE A 447 -18.43 -13.32 18.42
CA ILE A 447 -17.73 -14.09 19.43
C ILE A 447 -18.75 -14.57 20.46
N VAL A 448 -18.81 -15.88 20.71
CA VAL A 448 -19.73 -16.47 21.69
C VAL A 448 -19.00 -17.43 22.62
N GLN A 449 -19.53 -17.56 23.84
CA GLN A 449 -19.08 -18.60 24.78
C GLN A 449 -19.84 -19.90 24.52
N ARG A 450 -19.11 -21.00 24.35
CA ARG A 450 -19.64 -22.36 24.20
C ARG A 450 -18.75 -23.33 24.96
N ASP A 451 -19.34 -24.15 25.83
CA ASP A 451 -18.63 -25.18 26.62
C ASP A 451 -17.40 -24.65 27.40
N GLY A 452 -17.50 -23.41 27.89
CA GLY A 452 -16.42 -22.73 28.63
C GLY A 452 -15.30 -22.14 27.77
N LYS A 453 -15.45 -22.12 26.44
CA LYS A 453 -14.49 -21.55 25.48
C LYS A 453 -15.15 -20.49 24.61
N MET A 454 -14.36 -19.53 24.16
CA MET A 454 -14.80 -18.61 23.11
C MET A 454 -14.64 -19.25 21.73
N ILE A 455 -15.58 -18.97 20.84
CA ILE A 455 -15.50 -19.30 19.41
C ILE A 455 -15.96 -18.10 18.59
N ALA A 456 -15.37 -17.94 17.40
CA ALA A 456 -15.81 -16.98 16.39
C ALA A 456 -16.74 -17.68 15.39
N GLU A 457 -17.99 -17.23 15.33
CA GLU A 457 -18.99 -17.73 14.38
C GLU A 457 -19.12 -16.73 13.22
N GLU A 458 -19.13 -17.22 11.97
CA GLU A 458 -19.41 -16.35 10.81
C GLU A 458 -20.89 -15.97 10.80
N VAL A 459 -21.18 -14.68 10.87
CA VAL A 459 -22.53 -14.12 10.69
C VAL A 459 -22.84 -14.01 9.19
N TRP A 460 -21.86 -13.54 8.40
CA TRP A 460 -21.90 -13.55 6.95
C TRP A 460 -20.50 -13.38 6.32
N SER A 461 -20.40 -13.77 5.05
CA SER A 461 -19.30 -13.46 4.13
C SER A 461 -19.82 -12.80 2.85
N SER A 462 -19.10 -11.81 2.31
CA SER A 462 -19.53 -11.03 1.13
C SER A 462 -18.38 -10.64 0.22
N SER A 463 -18.56 -10.80 -1.09
CA SER A 463 -17.66 -10.26 -2.13
C SER A 463 -18.16 -8.93 -2.73
N ARG A 464 -19.25 -8.37 -2.17
CA ARG A 464 -19.96 -7.19 -2.71
C ARG A 464 -19.77 -5.92 -1.89
N ILE A 465 -19.55 -6.06 -0.57
CA ILE A 465 -19.40 -4.93 0.35
C ILE A 465 -18.02 -4.88 1.01
N LEU A 466 -17.60 -3.69 1.44
CA LEU A 466 -16.47 -3.44 2.36
C LEU A 466 -15.17 -4.18 2.00
N LYS A 467 -14.80 -4.24 0.72
CA LYS A 467 -13.53 -4.83 0.24
C LYS A 467 -12.36 -3.89 0.51
N THR A 468 -12.06 -3.67 1.78
CA THR A 468 -11.04 -2.69 2.19
C THR A 468 -9.64 -3.24 1.92
N LYS A 469 -8.87 -2.53 1.08
CA LYS A 469 -7.55 -2.99 0.61
C LYS A 469 -6.41 -2.43 1.46
N PHE A 470 -6.31 -1.10 1.54
CA PHE A 470 -5.41 -0.35 2.44
C PHE A 470 -6.17 0.43 3.52
N ASN A 471 -7.51 0.28 3.57
CA ASN A 471 -8.44 1.09 4.35
C ASN A 471 -9.21 0.22 5.38
N HIS A 472 -10.19 0.80 6.07
CA HIS A 472 -10.97 0.15 7.14
C HIS A 472 -12.47 0.41 6.98
N ALA A 473 -13.30 -0.41 7.62
CA ALA A 473 -14.72 -0.12 7.75
C ALA A 473 -14.95 0.93 8.84
N LEU A 474 -15.92 1.80 8.65
CA LEU A 474 -16.33 2.85 9.57
C LEU A 474 -17.78 2.57 9.97
N VAL A 475 -18.00 2.04 11.17
CA VAL A 475 -19.31 1.53 11.60
C VAL A 475 -20.03 2.55 12.50
N GLN A 476 -21.27 2.88 12.14
CA GLN A 476 -22.14 3.77 12.90
C GLN A 476 -23.55 3.13 12.95
N GLY A 477 -23.89 2.52 14.08
CA GLY A 477 -25.11 1.72 14.20
C GLY A 477 -25.09 0.49 13.27
N ASP A 478 -26.13 0.35 12.43
CA ASP A 478 -26.27 -0.73 11.45
C ASP A 478 -25.72 -0.38 10.05
N VAL A 479 -25.06 0.78 9.91
CA VAL A 479 -24.44 1.21 8.64
C VAL A 479 -22.92 1.20 8.78
N ALA A 480 -22.26 0.66 7.76
CA ALA A 480 -20.81 0.72 7.62
C ALA A 480 -20.43 1.41 6.31
N TYR A 481 -19.49 2.35 6.42
CA TYR A 481 -18.88 3.04 5.29
C TYR A 481 -17.44 2.55 5.07
N GLY A 482 -16.90 2.68 3.87
CA GLY A 482 -15.49 2.39 3.60
C GLY A 482 -15.12 2.34 2.12
N ILE A 483 -13.83 2.40 1.81
CA ILE A 483 -13.33 2.30 0.43
C ILE A 483 -13.22 0.83 0.04
N SER A 484 -14.24 0.37 -0.69
CA SER A 484 -14.45 -1.02 -1.11
C SER A 484 -13.92 -1.22 -2.53
N ASN A 485 -12.72 -1.80 -2.64
CA ASN A 485 -11.95 -1.87 -3.90
C ASN A 485 -11.97 -0.54 -4.67
N GLY A 486 -11.50 0.54 -4.01
CA GLY A 486 -11.29 1.85 -4.62
C GLY A 486 -12.53 2.70 -4.93
N SER A 487 -13.73 2.25 -4.54
CA SER A 487 -14.95 3.07 -4.51
C SER A 487 -15.41 3.24 -3.06
N LEU A 488 -15.71 4.47 -2.62
CA LEU A 488 -16.44 4.66 -1.36
C LEU A 488 -17.81 4.00 -1.45
N GLN A 489 -18.24 3.31 -0.38
CA GLN A 489 -19.46 2.52 -0.34
C GLN A 489 -20.10 2.59 1.05
N ALA A 490 -21.42 2.63 1.09
CA ALA A 490 -22.22 2.34 2.29
C ALA A 490 -22.83 0.95 2.20
N ALA A 491 -22.90 0.24 3.32
CA ALA A 491 -23.53 -1.07 3.43
C ALA A 491 -24.25 -1.24 4.77
N ARG A 492 -25.38 -1.95 4.76
CA ARG A 492 -26.09 -2.37 5.97
C ARG A 492 -25.46 -3.65 6.52
N ILE A 493 -24.99 -3.63 7.77
CA ILE A 493 -24.18 -4.73 8.32
C ILE A 493 -25.03 -5.91 8.81
N SER A 494 -26.25 -5.68 9.29
CA SER A 494 -27.18 -6.75 9.68
C SER A 494 -27.57 -7.69 8.53
N THR A 495 -27.49 -7.24 7.28
CA THR A 495 -27.95 -7.99 6.09
C THR A 495 -26.86 -8.15 5.00
N ALA A 496 -25.63 -7.68 5.24
CA ALA A 496 -24.54 -7.63 4.26
C ALA A 496 -24.90 -6.92 2.93
N GLN A 497 -25.86 -6.00 2.97
CA GLN A 497 -26.46 -5.39 1.78
C GLN A 497 -25.73 -4.10 1.38
N PRO A 498 -25.29 -3.93 0.11
CA PRO A 498 -24.83 -2.63 -0.38
C PRO A 498 -26.02 -1.66 -0.44
N LEU A 499 -25.83 -0.45 0.09
CA LEU A 499 -26.83 0.62 0.08
C LEU A 499 -26.60 1.52 -1.14
N TRP A 500 -25.42 2.15 -1.21
CA TRP A 500 -24.95 2.89 -2.38
C TRP A 500 -23.45 2.65 -2.62
N THR A 501 -22.95 3.03 -3.80
CA THR A 501 -21.52 2.96 -4.12
C THR A 501 -21.13 4.10 -5.06
N GLN A 502 -20.02 4.78 -4.75
CA GLN A 502 -19.45 5.89 -5.48
C GLN A 502 -19.32 5.62 -7.00
N PRO A 503 -19.70 6.58 -7.88
CA PRO A 503 -19.60 6.42 -9.31
C PRO A 503 -18.18 6.06 -9.79
N ARG A 504 -18.07 5.12 -10.75
CA ARG A 504 -16.77 4.62 -11.27
C ARG A 504 -15.84 5.68 -11.87
N ARG A 505 -16.34 6.90 -12.15
CA ARG A 505 -15.57 8.02 -12.72
C ARG A 505 -14.94 8.95 -11.67
N SER A 506 -15.41 8.90 -10.42
CA SER A 506 -14.91 9.71 -9.29
C SER A 506 -14.39 8.85 -8.14
N ARG A 507 -13.88 7.65 -8.48
CA ARG A 507 -13.29 6.69 -7.54
C ARG A 507 -12.14 7.34 -6.75
N PHE A 508 -12.12 7.12 -5.44
CA PHE A 508 -11.03 7.58 -4.58
C PHE A 508 -9.75 6.73 -4.68
N GLY A 509 -9.73 5.64 -5.47
CA GLY A 509 -8.57 4.75 -5.55
C GLY A 509 -8.28 4.10 -4.20
N GLN A 510 -7.04 3.68 -3.95
CA GLN A 510 -6.65 3.13 -2.65
C GLN A 510 -6.28 4.22 -1.62
N GLY A 511 -7.08 5.30 -1.60
CA GLY A 511 -7.05 6.35 -0.60
C GLY A 511 -7.64 5.91 0.74
N GLN A 512 -7.89 6.87 1.62
CA GLN A 512 -8.34 6.66 3.00
C GLN A 512 -9.62 7.45 3.31
N VAL A 513 -10.32 7.05 4.36
CA VAL A 513 -11.54 7.71 4.83
C VAL A 513 -11.72 7.53 6.34
N ILE A 514 -12.26 8.56 6.98
CA ILE A 514 -12.74 8.58 8.38
C ILE A 514 -14.17 9.14 8.41
N LEU A 515 -14.88 8.91 9.51
CA LEU A 515 -16.26 9.37 9.75
C LEU A 515 -16.26 10.36 10.92
N VAL A 516 -16.91 11.51 10.74
CA VAL A 516 -17.03 12.57 11.74
C VAL A 516 -18.51 13.00 11.80
N ASP A 517 -19.23 12.51 12.82
CA ASP A 517 -20.67 12.76 13.04
C ASP A 517 -21.53 12.35 11.83
N ASP A 518 -21.86 13.31 10.97
CA ASP A 518 -22.71 13.20 9.78
C ASP A 518 -21.91 13.28 8.45
N VAL A 519 -20.57 13.31 8.51
CA VAL A 519 -19.69 13.55 7.36
C VAL A 519 -18.54 12.55 7.29
N LEU A 520 -18.37 11.93 6.13
CA LEU A 520 -17.19 11.16 5.76
C LEU A 520 -16.12 12.11 5.20
N VAL A 521 -14.94 12.12 5.81
CA VAL A 521 -13.77 12.86 5.30
C VAL A 521 -12.87 11.85 4.60
N ALA A 522 -12.88 11.85 3.26
CA ALA A 522 -12.13 10.92 2.44
C ALA A 522 -10.96 11.62 1.74
N GLN A 523 -9.75 11.06 1.84
CA GLN A 523 -8.61 11.47 1.05
C GLN A 523 -8.39 10.48 -0.10
N SER A 524 -8.41 10.97 -1.35
CA SER A 524 -8.21 10.14 -2.53
C SER A 524 -6.74 9.76 -2.71
N GLU A 525 -6.49 8.68 -3.47
CA GLU A 525 -5.14 8.22 -3.80
C GLU A 525 -4.33 9.26 -4.58
N ASP A 526 -4.98 10.16 -5.33
CA ASP A 526 -4.32 11.23 -6.08
C ASP A 526 -4.01 12.48 -5.22
N GLY A 527 -4.68 12.64 -4.07
CA GLY A 527 -4.38 13.67 -3.06
C GLY A 527 -5.52 14.65 -2.71
N ASP A 528 -6.67 14.61 -3.38
CA ASP A 528 -7.86 15.40 -3.02
C ASP A 528 -8.41 14.98 -1.65
N VAL A 529 -8.88 15.93 -0.84
CA VAL A 529 -9.80 15.66 0.27
C VAL A 529 -11.22 15.95 -0.18
N VAL A 530 -12.14 15.03 0.10
CA VAL A 530 -13.55 15.10 -0.31
C VAL A 530 -14.42 14.82 0.90
N PHE A 531 -15.31 15.76 1.18
CA PHE A 531 -16.33 15.63 2.22
C PHE A 531 -17.58 15.02 1.58
N VAL A 532 -18.08 13.92 2.15
CA VAL A 532 -19.23 13.16 1.64
C VAL A 532 -20.24 12.99 2.78
N SER A 533 -21.54 13.11 2.49
CA SER A 533 -22.58 12.89 3.49
C SER A 533 -22.55 11.46 4.02
N ALA A 534 -22.59 11.26 5.34
CA ALA A 534 -22.82 9.96 5.98
C ALA A 534 -24.32 9.60 5.94
N ASP A 535 -24.91 9.68 4.75
CA ASP A 535 -26.31 9.39 4.45
C ASP A 535 -26.44 7.91 4.04
N GLU A 536 -27.43 7.17 4.55
CA GLU A 536 -27.60 5.76 4.19
C GLU A 536 -28.29 5.54 2.82
N THR A 537 -28.83 6.60 2.20
CA THR A 537 -29.68 6.50 1.01
C THR A 537 -28.95 6.78 -0.30
N GLU A 538 -28.03 7.76 -0.34
CA GLU A 538 -27.30 8.14 -1.55
C GLU A 538 -25.84 8.57 -1.29
N TYR A 539 -25.00 8.43 -2.32
CA TYR A 539 -23.67 9.07 -2.36
C TYR A 539 -23.82 10.55 -2.72
N ARG A 540 -23.53 11.44 -1.76
CA ARG A 540 -23.60 12.90 -1.95
C ARG A 540 -22.29 13.56 -1.50
N GLU A 541 -21.50 14.04 -2.46
CA GLU A 541 -20.37 14.93 -2.18
C GLU A 541 -20.89 16.28 -1.66
N LEU A 542 -20.26 16.80 -0.61
CA LEU A 542 -20.60 18.06 0.05
C LEU A 542 -19.58 19.16 -0.28
N GLY A 543 -18.31 18.80 -0.46
CA GLY A 543 -17.22 19.74 -0.75
C GLY A 543 -15.90 19.03 -1.05
N ARG A 544 -14.93 19.77 -1.62
CA ARG A 544 -13.64 19.22 -2.07
C ARG A 544 -12.50 20.22 -1.93
N LEU A 545 -11.37 19.75 -1.40
CA LEU A 545 -10.10 20.47 -1.29
C LEU A 545 -9.05 19.76 -2.18
N PRO A 546 -8.48 20.42 -3.20
CA PRO A 546 -7.42 19.84 -4.04
C PRO A 546 -6.06 19.90 -3.32
N ALA A 547 -5.96 19.19 -2.20
CA ALA A 547 -4.94 19.42 -1.17
C ALA A 547 -3.53 18.98 -1.60
N LEU A 548 -3.38 17.72 -2.06
CA LEU A 548 -2.09 17.14 -2.39
C LEU A 548 -2.00 16.73 -3.87
N GLN A 549 -0.76 16.61 -4.37
CA GLN A 549 -0.46 16.27 -5.77
C GLN A 549 0.58 15.14 -5.86
N SER A 550 0.29 14.02 -5.21
CA SER A 550 1.05 12.77 -5.32
C SER A 550 0.24 11.61 -4.74
N LYS A 551 0.69 10.38 -5.01
CA LYS A 551 0.15 9.16 -4.44
C LYS A 551 0.01 9.30 -2.92
N THR A 552 -1.20 9.11 -2.40
CA THR A 552 -1.51 9.30 -0.98
C THR A 552 -2.22 8.07 -0.42
N TRP A 553 -1.63 7.42 0.58
CA TRP A 553 -2.21 6.27 1.29
C TRP A 553 -2.30 6.49 2.82
N ASN A 554 -1.84 7.65 3.28
CA ASN A 554 -1.85 8.11 4.67
C ASN A 554 -3.31 8.41 5.10
N ILE A 555 -3.66 8.18 6.37
CA ILE A 555 -5.03 8.48 6.85
C ILE A 555 -5.10 9.98 7.20
N PRO A 556 -6.14 10.72 6.74
CA PRO A 556 -6.35 12.09 7.16
C PRO A 556 -6.58 12.16 8.69
N THR A 557 -5.94 13.11 9.35
CA THR A 557 -6.05 13.30 10.80
C THR A 557 -6.96 14.50 11.08
N ILE A 558 -8.02 14.28 11.85
CA ILE A 558 -8.91 15.34 12.35
C ILE A 558 -8.63 15.57 13.84
N ALA A 559 -7.98 16.69 14.16
CA ALA A 559 -7.69 17.13 15.52
C ALA A 559 -8.56 18.34 15.87
N GLY A 560 -9.83 18.06 16.21
CA GLY A 560 -10.87 19.06 16.42
C GLY A 560 -11.32 19.70 15.09
N ARG A 561 -10.98 20.97 14.85
CA ARG A 561 -11.15 21.63 13.54
C ARG A 561 -9.91 21.59 12.65
N HIS A 562 -8.79 21.01 13.11
CA HIS A 562 -7.60 20.83 12.28
C HIS A 562 -7.73 19.59 11.40
N LEU A 563 -7.59 19.76 10.09
CA LEU A 563 -7.43 18.68 9.13
C LEU A 563 -5.95 18.64 8.71
N LEU A 564 -5.20 17.64 9.19
CA LEU A 564 -3.84 17.38 8.74
C LEU A 564 -3.89 16.28 7.68
N VAL A 565 -3.24 16.56 6.55
CA VAL A 565 -3.07 15.61 5.44
C VAL A 565 -1.64 15.60 4.96
N ARG A 566 -1.12 14.43 4.61
CA ARG A 566 0.23 14.27 4.05
C ARG A 566 0.30 13.14 3.04
N ASN A 567 1.36 13.17 2.26
CA ASN A 567 1.79 12.06 1.40
C ASN A 567 3.29 11.78 1.62
N ASP A 568 3.93 11.21 0.60
CA ASP A 568 5.34 10.83 0.57
C ASP A 568 6.34 11.99 0.43
N ARG A 569 5.89 13.24 0.35
CA ARG A 569 6.77 14.41 0.13
C ARG A 569 6.24 15.77 0.60
N ARG A 570 4.95 15.88 0.95
CA ARG A 570 4.30 17.13 1.36
C ARG A 570 3.25 16.89 2.44
N ALA A 571 3.11 17.84 3.36
CA ALA A 571 2.09 17.85 4.40
C ALA A 571 1.45 19.24 4.53
N ILE A 572 0.15 19.27 4.81
CA ILE A 572 -0.66 20.49 4.96
C ILE A 572 -1.55 20.34 6.20
N CYS A 573 -1.68 21.40 6.98
CA CYS A 573 -2.74 21.55 7.98
C CYS A 573 -3.70 22.67 7.58
N TYR A 574 -4.99 22.32 7.52
CA TYR A 574 -6.09 23.26 7.40
C TYR A 574 -6.74 23.46 8.77
N LEU A 575 -7.09 24.69 9.12
CA LEU A 575 -8.09 25.02 10.13
C LEU A 575 -9.43 25.22 9.42
N LEU A 576 -10.40 24.37 9.74
CA LEU A 576 -11.76 24.46 9.20
C LEU A 576 -12.60 25.44 10.04
N GLU A 577 -13.60 26.08 9.43
CA GLU A 577 -14.57 26.93 10.15
C GLU A 577 -15.33 26.13 11.23
N ALA A 578 -15.88 26.79 12.25
CA ALA A 578 -16.66 26.14 13.30
C ALA A 578 -18.08 25.75 12.83
N LYS A 579 -18.65 24.70 13.42
CA LYS A 579 -20.02 24.20 13.14
C LYS A 579 -21.10 25.06 13.81
#